data_AF-A0A822GJL0-F1
#
_entry.id   AF-A0A822GJL0-F1
#
_cell.length_a   1.000
_cell.length_b   1.000
_cell.length_c   1.000
_cell.angle_alpha   90.00
_cell.angle_beta   90.00
_cell.angle_gamma   90.00
#
_symmetry.space_group_name_H-M   'P 1'
#
loop_
_entity.id
_entity.type
_entity.pdbx_description
1 polymer ?
#
loop_
_entity_poly.entity_id
_entity_poly.type
_entity_poly.pdbx_seq_one_letter_code
_entity_poly.pdbx_strand_id
1 'polypeptide(L)'
;HEKFLIDYPDGCMTRKQFISIYKSLFPKDDAERFARHIFRGFDLDNSHTIDFHEFLIGLSLTSATNSIKTKLEWTFNVFDIDGNGLLTRRECLEVIDAIFRCYL
;
A
#
# COMPACT_ATOMS: atom_id res chain seq x y z
N HIS A 1 -3.67 -8.42 -16.49
CA HIS A 1 -3.09 -9.75 -16.31
C HIS A 1 -1.84 -9.90 -17.16
N GLU A 2 -1.93 -9.81 -18.51
CA GLU A 2 -0.76 -9.96 -19.39
C GLU A 2 0.35 -8.92 -19.16
N LYS A 3 0.04 -7.63 -19.05
CA LYS A 3 1.07 -6.60 -18.78
C LYS A 3 1.81 -6.79 -17.45
N PHE A 4 1.11 -7.23 -16.40
CA PHE A 4 1.74 -7.45 -15.10
C PHE A 4 2.67 -8.66 -15.13
N LEU A 5 2.30 -9.73 -15.83
CA LEU A 5 3.18 -10.90 -16.02
C LEU A 5 4.35 -10.63 -16.97
N ILE A 6 4.24 -9.64 -17.86
CA ILE A 6 5.36 -9.17 -18.68
C ILE A 6 6.39 -8.44 -17.83
N ASP A 7 5.93 -7.59 -16.89
CA ASP A 7 6.79 -6.81 -16.01
C ASP A 7 7.31 -7.63 -14.81
N TYR A 8 6.54 -8.65 -14.37
CA TYR A 8 6.82 -9.55 -13.26
C TYR A 8 6.61 -11.02 -13.69
N PRO A 9 7.62 -11.66 -14.30
CA PRO A 9 7.52 -13.02 -14.86
C PRO A 9 7.22 -14.11 -13.82
N ASP A 10 7.62 -13.85 -12.58
CA ASP A 10 7.38 -14.63 -11.37
C ASP A 10 5.98 -14.40 -10.76
N GLY A 11 5.19 -13.49 -11.34
CA GLY A 11 3.81 -13.21 -10.91
C GLY A 11 3.71 -12.36 -9.64
N CYS A 12 4.84 -11.96 -9.07
CA CYS A 12 4.94 -11.26 -7.80
C CYS A 12 5.80 -10.01 -7.94
N MET A 13 5.35 -8.91 -7.35
CA MET A 13 6.09 -7.66 -7.25
C MET A 13 6.68 -7.53 -5.84
N THR A 14 8.00 -7.51 -5.75
CA THR A 14 8.70 -7.34 -4.46
C THR A 14 8.58 -5.90 -3.94
N ARG A 15 8.78 -5.73 -2.63
CA ARG A 15 8.85 -4.41 -1.99
C ARG A 15 9.81 -3.44 -2.67
N LYS A 16 10.97 -3.93 -3.13
CA LYS A 16 11.96 -3.09 -3.84
C LYS A 16 11.43 -2.59 -5.18
N GLN A 17 10.78 -3.45 -5.95
CA GLN A 17 10.18 -3.09 -7.23
C GLN A 17 9.03 -2.10 -7.05
N PHE A 18 8.17 -2.32 -6.04
CA PHE A 18 7.08 -1.40 -5.70
C PHE A 18 7.60 0.00 -5.34
N ILE A 19 8.60 0.10 -4.47
CA ILE A 19 9.23 1.38 -4.10
C ILE A 19 9.85 2.06 -5.33
N SER A 20 10.47 1.30 -6.23
CA SER A 20 11.06 1.83 -7.46
C SER A 20 10.01 2.46 -8.37
N ILE A 21 8.86 1.82 -8.55
CA ILE A 21 7.73 2.38 -9.31
C ILE A 21 7.20 3.63 -8.62
N TYR A 22 7.00 3.56 -7.30
CA TYR A 22 6.46 4.68 -6.53
C TYR A 22 7.35 5.93 -6.62
N LYS A 23 8.68 5.76 -6.51
CA LYS A 23 9.67 6.83 -6.70
C LYS A 23 9.67 7.38 -8.13
N SER A 24 9.44 6.54 -9.14
CA SER A 24 9.35 6.98 -10.55
C SER A 24 8.09 7.81 -10.83
N LEU A 25 7.00 7.55 -10.11
CA LEU A 25 5.74 8.28 -10.24
C LEU A 25 5.74 9.59 -9.43
N PHE A 26 6.45 9.61 -8.30
CA PHE A 26 6.53 10.76 -7.40
C PHE A 26 8.02 11.08 -7.07
N PRO A 27 8.73 11.78 -7.97
CA PRO A 27 10.18 12.01 -7.84
C PRO A 27 10.59 13.07 -6.79
N LYS A 28 9.63 13.72 -6.13
CA LYS A 28 9.85 14.66 -5.03
C LYS A 28 9.14 14.10 -3.81
N ASP A 29 9.90 13.57 -2.84
CA ASP A 29 9.58 13.40 -1.41
C ASP A 29 10.33 12.21 -0.78
N ASP A 30 10.29 12.11 0.55
CA ASP A 30 10.74 10.98 1.39
C ASP A 30 9.86 9.71 1.16
N ALA A 31 9.57 9.45 -0.12
CA ALA A 31 8.58 8.51 -0.66
C ALA A 31 8.86 7.06 -0.31
N GLU A 32 10.07 6.73 0.14
CA GLU A 32 10.43 5.38 0.54
C GLU A 32 9.71 4.95 1.82
N ARG A 33 9.56 5.85 2.81
CA ARG A 33 8.81 5.56 4.05
C ARG A 33 7.32 5.38 3.77
N PHE A 34 6.76 6.23 2.93
CA PHE A 34 5.36 6.18 2.55
C PHE A 34 5.05 4.97 1.67
N ALA A 35 5.87 4.70 0.66
CA ALA A 35 5.74 3.52 -0.19
C ALA A 35 5.80 2.21 0.61
N ARG A 36 6.57 2.15 1.71
CA ARG A 36 6.55 0.98 2.61
C ARG A 36 5.22 0.82 3.36
N HIS A 37 4.57 1.91 3.76
CA HIS A 37 3.24 1.85 4.38
C HIS A 37 2.18 1.45 3.36
N ILE A 38 2.22 2.04 2.16
CA ILE A 38 1.30 1.66 1.08
C ILE A 38 1.52 0.20 0.66
N PHE A 39 2.76 -0.28 0.59
CA PHE A 39 3.06 -1.67 0.28
C PHE A 39 2.37 -2.63 1.26
N ARG A 40 2.36 -2.32 2.56
CA ARG A 40 1.63 -3.12 3.55
C ARG A 40 0.11 -3.11 3.36
N GLY A 41 -0.44 -2.00 2.85
CA GLY A 41 -1.86 -1.94 2.50
C GLY A 41 -2.21 -2.70 1.21
N PHE A 42 -1.22 -3.12 0.42
CA PHE A 42 -1.39 -3.95 -0.77
C PHE A 42 -1.08 -5.43 -0.48
N ASP A 43 -0.04 -5.73 0.31
CA ASP A 43 0.37 -7.07 0.79
C ASP A 43 -0.59 -7.56 1.88
N LEU A 44 -1.75 -8.06 1.47
CA LEU A 44 -2.86 -8.44 2.36
C LEU A 44 -2.59 -9.76 3.06
N ASP A 45 -1.84 -10.65 2.42
CA ASP A 45 -1.48 -11.96 2.98
C ASP A 45 -0.14 -11.96 3.75
N ASN A 46 0.54 -10.82 3.80
CA ASN A 46 1.88 -10.65 4.39
C ASN A 46 2.95 -11.56 3.77
N SER A 47 2.80 -11.93 2.49
CA SER A 47 3.79 -12.69 1.72
C SER A 47 5.09 -11.91 1.47
N HIS A 48 5.13 -10.62 1.80
CA HIS A 48 6.23 -9.69 1.50
C HIS A 48 6.42 -9.43 -0.01
N THR A 49 5.43 -9.86 -0.79
CA THR A 49 5.29 -9.62 -2.22
C THR A 49 3.88 -9.12 -2.49
N ILE A 50 3.67 -8.47 -3.63
CA ILE A 50 2.33 -8.10 -4.10
C ILE A 50 2.06 -8.97 -5.32
N ASP A 51 1.07 -9.86 -5.22
CA ASP A 51 0.63 -10.63 -6.37
C ASP A 51 -0.30 -9.81 -7.30
N PHE A 52 -0.69 -10.39 -8.43
CA PHE A 52 -1.56 -9.70 -9.38
C PHE A 52 -2.95 -9.34 -8.79
N HIS A 53 -3.47 -10.15 -7.88
CA HIS A 53 -4.78 -9.94 -7.25
C HIS A 53 -4.71 -8.80 -6.23
N GLU A 54 -3.68 -8.78 -5.38
CA GLU A 54 -3.37 -7.71 -4.44
C GLU A 54 -3.09 -6.37 -5.14
N PHE A 55 -2.36 -6.41 -6.25
CA PHE A 55 -2.13 -5.24 -7.10
C PHE A 55 -3.44 -4.66 -7.65
N LEU A 56 -4.35 -5.52 -8.13
CA LEU A 56 -5.67 -5.10 -8.60
C LEU A 56 -6.55 -4.54 -7.48
N ILE A 57 -6.51 -5.14 -6.28
CA ILE A 57 -7.26 -4.66 -5.12
C ILE A 57 -6.79 -3.25 -4.74
N GLY A 58 -5.49 -3.02 -4.60
CA GLY A 58 -4.97 -1.70 -4.26
C GLY A 58 -5.20 -0.64 -5.35
N LEU A 59 -5.21 -1.03 -6.63
CA LEU A 59 -5.66 -0.16 -7.74
C LEU A 59 -7.16 0.14 -7.66
N SER A 60 -7.98 -0.84 -7.30
CA SER A 60 -9.43 -0.63 -7.15
C SER A 60 -9.71 0.38 -6.04
N LEU A 61 -8.96 0.31 -4.93
CA LEU A 61 -9.08 1.17 -3.76
C LEU A 61 -8.71 2.63 -4.03
N THR A 62 -7.77 2.86 -4.93
CA THR A 62 -7.41 4.20 -5.43
C THR A 62 -8.37 4.70 -6.52
N SER A 63 -9.23 3.83 -7.07
CA SER A 63 -10.23 4.20 -8.06
C SER A 63 -11.45 4.90 -7.41
N ALA A 64 -11.90 5.98 -8.05
CA ALA A 64 -12.98 6.84 -7.53
C ALA A 64 -14.33 6.11 -7.39
N THR A 65 -14.50 4.96 -8.05
CA THR A 65 -15.73 4.15 -8.11
C THR A 65 -16.02 3.31 -6.86
N ASN A 66 -15.09 3.21 -5.92
CA ASN A 66 -15.29 2.38 -4.73
C ASN A 66 -16.22 3.02 -3.69
N SER A 67 -17.07 2.19 -3.10
CA SER A 67 -17.99 2.56 -2.01
C SER A 67 -17.21 3.08 -0.81
N ILE A 68 -17.82 4.02 -0.06
CA ILE A 68 -17.23 4.57 1.17
C ILE A 68 -16.83 3.44 2.14
N LYS A 69 -17.61 2.36 2.23
CA LYS A 69 -17.31 1.22 3.11
C LYS A 69 -15.99 0.55 2.75
N THR A 70 -15.74 0.30 1.46
CA THR A 70 -14.52 -0.36 0.97
C THR A 70 -13.29 0.52 1.20
N LYS A 71 -13.43 1.84 1.01
CA LYS A 71 -12.37 2.79 1.33
C LYS A 71 -12.07 2.83 2.83
N LEU A 72 -13.09 2.70 3.67
CA LEU A 72 -12.97 2.74 5.12
C LEU A 72 -12.35 1.45 5.67
N GLU A 73 -12.74 0.28 5.17
CA GLU A 73 -12.11 -1.01 5.50
C GLU A 73 -10.62 -1.03 5.12
N TRP A 74 -10.27 -0.53 3.94
CA TRP A 74 -8.87 -0.43 3.56
C TRP A 74 -8.09 0.57 4.40
N THR A 75 -8.67 1.75 4.65
CA THR A 75 -8.04 2.74 5.54
C THR A 75 -7.82 2.15 6.92
N PHE A 76 -8.76 1.38 7.44
CA PHE A 76 -8.61 0.67 8.70
C PHE A 76 -7.42 -0.29 8.67
N ASN A 77 -7.28 -1.10 7.61
CA ASN A 77 -6.16 -2.03 7.45
C ASN A 77 -4.79 -1.32 7.29
N VAL A 78 -4.78 -0.10 6.74
CA VAL A 78 -3.55 0.71 6.66
C VAL A 78 -3.13 1.23 8.03
N PHE A 79 -4.10 1.53 8.89
CA PHE A 79 -3.88 2.01 10.25
C PHE A 79 -3.58 0.89 11.25
N ASP A 80 -4.10 -0.31 11.02
CA ASP A 80 -3.89 -1.50 11.86
C ASP A 80 -2.50 -2.11 11.57
N ILE A 81 -1.53 -1.79 12.42
CA ILE A 81 -0.12 -2.16 12.16
C ILE A 81 0.14 -3.61 12.57
N ASP A 82 -0.51 -4.13 13.59
CA ASP A 82 -0.31 -5.53 14.00
C ASP A 82 -1.30 -6.51 13.35
N GLY A 83 -2.32 -6.00 12.64
CA GLY A 83 -3.28 -6.80 11.88
C GLY A 83 -4.27 -7.54 12.77
N ASN A 84 -4.45 -7.10 14.02
CA ASN A 84 -5.31 -7.76 14.99
C ASN A 84 -6.81 -7.39 14.84
N GLY A 85 -7.13 -6.48 13.91
CA GLY A 85 -8.48 -5.97 13.66
C GLY A 85 -8.92 -4.86 14.60
N LEU A 86 -8.02 -4.29 15.41
CA LEU A 86 -8.27 -3.23 16.37
C LEU A 86 -7.26 -2.09 16.16
N LEU A 87 -7.75 -0.86 16.11
CA LEU A 87 -6.88 0.31 16.04
C LEU A 87 -6.47 0.77 17.43
N THR A 88 -5.17 0.70 17.71
CA THR A 88 -4.62 1.30 18.92
C THR A 88 -4.13 2.73 18.67
N ARG A 89 -4.13 3.56 19.72
CA ARG A 89 -3.65 4.95 19.65
C ARG A 89 -2.21 5.04 19.11
N ARG A 90 -1.36 4.06 19.44
CA ARG A 90 0.02 4.00 18.98
C ARG A 90 0.09 3.90 17.46
N GLU A 91 -0.71 3.01 16.89
CA GLU A 91 -0.68 2.73 15.45
C GLU A 91 -1.25 3.90 14.66
N CYS A 92 -2.31 4.53 15.15
CA CYS A 92 -2.82 5.77 14.58
C CYS A 92 -1.78 6.89 14.58
N LEU A 93 -1.05 7.08 15.68
CA LEU A 93 -0.01 8.11 15.76
C LEU A 93 1.16 7.83 14.81
N GLU A 94 1.53 6.57 14.66
CA GLU A 94 2.64 6.16 13.79
C GLU A 94 2.33 6.44 12.30
N VAL A 95 1.12 6.12 11.87
CA VAL A 95 0.65 6.41 10.50
C VAL A 95 0.46 7.92 10.27
N ILE A 96 -0.12 8.64 11.25
CA ILE A 96 -0.34 10.09 11.13
C ILE A 96 1.00 10.86 11.09
N ASP A 97 1.99 10.49 11.91
CA ASP A 97 3.33 11.10 11.87
C ASP A 97 4.02 10.82 10.53
N ALA A 98 3.86 9.62 9.97
CA ALA A 98 4.38 9.29 8.64
C ALA A 98 3.74 10.14 7.53
N ILE A 99 2.42 10.38 7.60
CA ILE A 99 1.70 11.25 6.65
C ILE A 99 2.13 12.71 6.79
N PHE A 100 2.21 13.23 8.03
CA PHE A 100 2.59 14.62 8.28
C PHE A 100 3.99 14.95 7.76
N ARG A 101 4.93 14.02 7.86
CA ARG A 101 6.30 14.17 7.34
C ARG A 101 6.42 14.04 5.83
N CYS A 102 5.39 13.55 5.13
CA CYS A 102 5.36 13.53 3.67
C CYS A 102 4.70 14.77 3.06
N TYR A 103 4.01 15.58 3.87
CA TYR A 103 3.34 16.81 3.43
C TYR A 103 4.13 18.09 3.73
N LEU A 104 5.22 18.00 4.50
CA LEU A 104 6.13 19.08 4.90
C LEU A 104 7.54 18.80 4.39
#